data_AF-A0A523N6K6-F1
#
_entry.id   AF-A0A523N6K6-F1
#
_cell.length_a   1.000
_cell.length_b   1.000
_cell.length_c   1.000
_cell.angle_alpha   90.00
_cell.angle_beta   90.00
_cell.angle_gamma   90.00
#
_symmetry.space_group_name_H-M   'P 1'
#
loop_
_entity.id
_entity.type
_entity.pdbx_description
1 polymer ?
#
loop_
_entity_poly.entity_id
_entity_poly.type
_entity_poly.pdbx_seq_one_letter_code
_entity_poly.pdbx_strand_id
1 'polypeptide(L)'
;MKEQYLLNKIFAFLAVLSGAIWLGSYAERMIISYQLFDIDMNIMHYVNQQNLSGIIVTIVPAVNTTFILYIFFIIVFTIFLFTSKISLRENGWLFIIAVIIYLTLPFEAYLLTIDYKIISAFSFSDVIDAEYIVSLIKYRFATLSSFPIIIFLSYCSLIYFILFKPFTKKIQRETSPDDSGRVITDQK
;
A
#
# COMPACT_ATOMS: atom_id res chain seq x y z
N MET A 1 13.84 28.00 0.86
CA MET A 1 14.23 26.93 -0.09
C MET A 1 14.80 25.68 0.58
N LYS A 2 15.81 25.78 1.46
CA LYS A 2 16.40 24.59 2.14
C LYS A 2 15.40 23.81 3.01
N GLU A 3 14.55 24.52 3.78
CA GLU A 3 13.54 23.87 4.63
C GLU A 3 12.47 23.12 3.83
N GLN A 4 11.98 23.71 2.74
CA GLN A 4 11.00 23.06 1.85
C GLN A 4 11.58 21.81 1.18
N TYR A 5 12.87 21.85 0.80
CA TYR A 5 13.58 20.69 0.27
C TYR A 5 13.75 19.57 1.32
N LEU A 6 14.02 19.92 2.58
CA LEU A 6 14.14 18.96 3.67
C LEU A 6 12.78 18.30 3.99
N LEU A 7 11.71 19.10 4.09
CA LEU A 7 10.35 18.60 4.31
C LEU A 7 9.93 17.60 3.23
N ASN A 8 10.19 17.92 1.96
CA ASN A 8 9.86 17.02 0.85
C ASN A 8 10.59 15.68 0.94
N LYS A 9 11.86 15.68 1.37
CA LYS A 9 12.62 14.44 1.61
C LYS A 9 12.06 13.63 2.76
N ILE A 10 11.65 14.29 3.85
CA ILE A 10 11.04 13.63 5.00
C ILE A 10 9.73 12.94 4.57
N PHE A 11 8.84 13.64 3.87
CA PHE A 11 7.59 13.04 3.39
C PHE A 11 7.84 11.92 2.37
N ALA A 12 8.81 12.07 1.47
CA ALA A 12 9.20 11.01 0.56
C ALA A 12 9.70 9.76 1.31
N PHE A 13 10.59 9.96 2.29
CA PHE A 13 11.10 8.88 3.13
C PHE A 13 9.99 8.20 3.91
N LEU A 14 9.11 8.97 4.56
CA LEU A 14 7.98 8.43 5.32
C LEU A 14 6.99 7.69 4.40
N ALA A 15 6.74 8.16 3.17
CA ALA A 15 5.87 7.48 2.21
C ALA A 15 6.45 6.13 1.79
N VAL A 16 7.75 6.08 1.49
CA VAL A 16 8.43 4.83 1.13
C VAL A 16 8.48 3.86 2.32
N LEU A 17 8.83 4.36 3.50
CA LEU A 17 8.92 3.56 4.72
C LEU A 17 7.55 2.98 5.11
N SER A 18 6.53 3.82 5.20
CA SER A 18 5.16 3.38 5.53
C SER A 18 4.61 2.42 4.48
N GLY A 19 4.86 2.67 3.19
CA GLY A 19 4.47 1.76 2.11
C GLY A 19 5.15 0.39 2.21
N ALA A 20 6.44 0.36 2.55
CA ALA A 20 7.19 -0.89 2.73
C ALA A 20 6.71 -1.69 3.94
N ILE A 21 6.50 -1.03 5.09
CA ILE A 21 6.00 -1.68 6.30
C ILE A 21 4.55 -2.16 6.09
N TRP A 22 3.71 -1.34 5.45
CA TRP A 22 2.35 -1.74 5.09
C TRP A 22 2.34 -2.98 4.19
N LEU A 23 3.18 -3.01 3.15
CA LEU A 23 3.25 -4.16 2.23
C LEU A 23 3.67 -5.44 2.95
N GLY A 24 4.63 -5.35 3.88
CA GLY A 24 5.03 -6.47 4.73
C GLY A 24 3.89 -6.96 5.63
N SER A 25 3.21 -6.05 6.31
CA SER A 25 2.05 -6.38 7.16
C SER A 25 0.88 -6.96 6.34
N TYR A 26 0.67 -6.46 5.13
CA TYR A 26 -0.32 -6.98 4.19
C TYR A 26 -0.03 -8.45 3.83
N ALA A 27 1.24 -8.77 3.53
CA ALA A 27 1.69 -10.13 3.23
C ALA A 27 1.54 -11.07 4.43
N GLU A 28 1.98 -10.64 5.61
CA GLU A 28 1.79 -11.37 6.88
C GLU A 28 0.31 -11.69 7.12
N ARG A 29 -0.56 -10.68 7.03
CA ARG A 29 -2.00 -10.85 7.18
C ARG A 29 -2.56 -11.86 6.19
N MET A 30 -2.15 -11.79 4.91
CA MET A 30 -2.58 -12.78 3.92
C MET A 30 -2.16 -14.19 4.33
N ILE A 31 -0.89 -14.40 4.67
CA ILE A 31 -0.36 -15.72 5.01
C ILE A 31 -1.11 -16.32 6.20
N ILE A 32 -1.24 -15.58 7.30
CA ILE A 32 -1.89 -16.09 8.53
C ILE A 32 -3.38 -16.34 8.27
N SER A 33 -4.06 -15.46 7.54
CA SER A 33 -5.51 -15.63 7.29
C SER A 33 -5.80 -16.78 6.34
N TYR A 34 -4.97 -17.01 5.31
CA TYR A 34 -5.15 -18.15 4.41
C TYR A 34 -4.95 -19.50 5.09
N GLN A 35 -4.15 -19.56 6.16
CA GLN A 35 -4.02 -20.77 6.97
C GLN A 35 -5.34 -21.16 7.65
N LEU A 36 -6.31 -20.26 7.81
CA LEU A 36 -7.60 -20.64 8.39
C LEU A 36 -8.46 -21.49 7.45
N PHE A 37 -8.22 -21.41 6.15
CA PHE A 37 -9.16 -21.90 5.14
C PHE A 37 -8.52 -22.91 4.19
N ASP A 38 -9.30 -23.90 3.77
CA ASP A 38 -8.94 -24.76 2.64
C ASP A 38 -9.14 -24.04 1.29
N ILE A 39 -8.88 -24.77 0.20
CA ILE A 39 -8.99 -24.25 -1.18
C ILE A 39 -10.44 -23.83 -1.50
N ASP A 40 -11.43 -24.48 -0.89
CA ASP A 40 -12.85 -24.20 -1.06
C ASP A 40 -13.37 -23.16 -0.05
N MET A 41 -12.47 -22.49 0.67
CA MET A 41 -12.76 -21.49 1.71
C MET A 41 -13.54 -22.05 2.91
N ASN A 42 -13.47 -23.36 3.17
CA ASN A 42 -13.97 -23.96 4.41
C ASN A 42 -12.94 -23.82 5.52
N ILE A 43 -13.41 -23.76 6.76
CA ILE A 43 -12.52 -23.69 7.92
C ILE A 43 -11.71 -25.00 8.01
N MET A 44 -10.40 -24.89 8.20
CA MET A 44 -9.51 -26.05 8.35
C MET A 44 -9.91 -26.91 9.55
N HIS A 45 -9.78 -28.24 9.40
CA HIS A 45 -10.17 -29.23 10.42
C HIS A 45 -9.49 -29.05 11.79
N TYR A 46 -8.30 -28.45 11.83
CA TYR A 46 -7.59 -28.18 13.09
C TYR A 46 -8.12 -26.94 13.82
N VAL A 47 -8.94 -26.11 13.17
CA VAL A 47 -9.57 -24.94 13.79
C VAL A 47 -10.89 -25.40 14.43
N ASN A 48 -10.95 -25.32 15.75
CA ASN A 48 -12.11 -25.77 16.54
C ASN A 48 -12.42 -24.77 17.67
N GLN A 49 -13.54 -24.95 18.35
CA GLN A 49 -13.99 -24.01 19.39
C GLN A 49 -12.98 -23.80 20.52
N GLN A 50 -12.12 -24.77 20.81
CA GLN A 50 -11.15 -24.69 21.90
C GLN A 50 -9.96 -23.79 21.55
N ASN A 51 -9.57 -23.71 20.26
CA ASN A 51 -8.43 -22.91 19.82
C ASN A 51 -8.82 -21.63 19.05
N LEU A 52 -10.08 -21.51 18.65
CA LEU A 52 -10.58 -20.38 17.84
C LEU A 52 -10.24 -19.03 18.45
N SER A 53 -10.48 -18.86 19.75
CA SER A 53 -10.17 -17.61 20.44
C SER A 53 -8.68 -17.28 20.43
N GLY A 54 -7.80 -18.27 20.61
CA GLY A 54 -6.35 -18.06 20.56
C GLY A 54 -5.86 -17.67 19.17
N ILE A 55 -6.47 -18.27 18.14
CA ILE A 55 -6.18 -17.92 16.74
C ILE A 55 -6.62 -16.48 16.45
N ILE A 56 -7.83 -16.07 16.88
CA ILE A 56 -8.32 -14.71 16.71
C ILE A 56 -7.43 -13.66 17.40
N VAL A 57 -6.96 -13.94 18.62
CA VAL A 57 -6.01 -13.07 19.33
C VAL A 57 -4.70 -12.88 18.56
N THR A 58 -4.32 -13.84 17.70
CA THR A 58 -3.13 -13.75 16.86
C THR A 58 -3.39 -13.00 15.54
N ILE A 59 -4.58 -13.15 14.95
CA ILE A 59 -4.91 -12.58 13.64
C ILE A 59 -5.31 -11.11 13.72
N VAL A 60 -6.14 -10.74 14.71
CA VAL A 60 -6.68 -9.37 14.79
C VAL A 60 -5.59 -8.31 14.90
N PRO A 61 -4.48 -8.51 15.65
CA PRO A 61 -3.36 -7.57 15.62
C PRO A 61 -2.75 -7.35 14.22
N ALA A 62 -2.66 -8.40 13.39
CA ALA A 62 -2.18 -8.27 12.01
C ALA A 62 -3.17 -7.47 11.14
N VAL A 63 -4.47 -7.68 11.33
CA VAL A 63 -5.54 -6.88 10.68
C VAL A 63 -5.45 -5.41 11.10
N ASN A 64 -5.33 -5.14 12.40
CA ASN A 64 -5.24 -3.78 12.95
C ASN A 64 -3.98 -3.05 12.48
N THR A 65 -2.84 -3.73 12.51
CA THR A 65 -1.56 -3.18 12.03
C THR A 65 -1.66 -2.81 10.55
N THR A 66 -2.19 -3.71 9.71
CA THR A 66 -2.37 -3.43 8.28
C THR A 66 -3.32 -2.24 8.06
N PHE A 67 -4.42 -2.18 8.81
CA PHE A 67 -5.42 -1.11 8.74
C PHE A 67 -4.81 0.27 9.02
N ILE A 68 -4.11 0.41 10.15
CA ILE A 68 -3.50 1.68 10.57
C ILE A 68 -2.40 2.09 9.58
N LEU A 69 -1.54 1.15 9.18
CA LEU A 69 -0.45 1.42 8.25
C LEU A 69 -0.94 1.86 6.88
N TYR A 70 -2.05 1.31 6.39
CA TYR A 70 -2.59 1.73 5.08
C TYR A 70 -3.06 3.19 5.12
N ILE A 71 -3.84 3.55 6.14
CA ILE A 71 -4.34 4.92 6.30
C ILE A 71 -3.17 5.89 6.41
N PHE A 72 -2.17 5.55 7.24
CA PHE A 72 -0.97 6.36 7.40
C PHE A 72 -0.20 6.50 6.07
N PHE A 73 0.00 5.40 5.34
CA PHE A 73 0.66 5.40 4.04
C PHE A 73 -0.05 6.32 3.03
N ILE A 74 -1.37 6.19 2.88
CA ILE A 74 -2.14 7.02 1.95
C ILE A 74 -2.05 8.50 2.31
N ILE A 75 -2.18 8.85 3.59
CA ILE A 75 -2.08 10.25 4.05
C ILE A 75 -0.70 10.82 3.73
N VAL A 76 0.37 10.11 4.13
CA VAL A 76 1.74 10.58 3.93
C VAL A 76 2.10 10.66 2.45
N PHE A 77 1.70 9.67 1.65
CA PHE A 77 1.92 9.68 0.20
C PHE A 77 1.18 10.84 -0.49
N THR A 78 -0.05 11.10 -0.07
CA THR A 78 -0.85 12.23 -0.57
C THR A 78 -0.18 13.56 -0.24
N ILE A 79 0.26 13.75 1.00
CA ILE A 79 0.99 14.95 1.44
C ILE A 79 2.30 15.11 0.66
N PHE A 80 3.04 14.01 0.43
CA PHE A 80 4.25 14.02 -0.38
C PHE A 80 3.99 14.54 -1.80
N LEU A 81 2.93 14.07 -2.47
CA LEU A 81 2.61 14.54 -3.82
C LEU A 81 2.31 16.04 -3.87
N PHE A 82 1.56 16.56 -2.90
CA PHE A 82 1.23 18.00 -2.85
C PHE A 82 2.43 18.88 -2.47
N THR A 83 3.31 18.42 -1.58
CA THR A 83 4.46 19.19 -1.07
C THR A 83 5.65 19.18 -2.03
N SER A 84 5.87 18.07 -2.74
CA SER A 84 7.05 17.85 -3.57
C SER A 84 7.19 18.82 -4.75
N LYS A 85 6.08 19.40 -5.24
CA LYS A 85 6.00 20.19 -6.49
C LYS A 85 6.64 19.46 -7.70
N ILE A 86 6.79 18.14 -7.62
CA ILE A 86 7.35 17.34 -8.71
C ILE A 86 6.31 17.28 -9.82
N SER A 87 6.71 17.70 -11.03
CA SER A 87 5.88 17.55 -12.21
C SER A 87 5.70 16.06 -12.50
N LEU A 88 4.50 15.52 -12.25
CA LEU A 88 4.13 14.14 -12.59
C LEU A 88 4.28 13.87 -14.10
N ARG A 89 4.15 14.91 -14.93
CA ARG A 89 4.34 14.83 -16.38
C ARG A 89 5.78 14.56 -16.79
N GLU A 90 6.75 15.00 -15.98
CA GLU A 90 8.18 14.81 -16.24
C GLU A 90 8.70 13.52 -15.59
N ASN A 91 8.03 13.05 -14.54
CA ASN A 91 8.40 11.90 -13.74
C ASN A 91 7.37 10.78 -13.91
N GLY A 92 7.39 10.13 -15.07
CA GLY A 92 6.41 9.10 -15.42
C GLY A 92 6.34 7.93 -14.42
N TRP A 93 7.47 7.55 -13.80
CA TRP A 93 7.48 6.56 -12.72
C TRP A 93 6.63 6.97 -11.52
N LEU A 94 6.70 8.23 -11.08
CA LEU A 94 5.92 8.73 -9.94
C LEU A 94 4.44 8.82 -10.29
N PHE A 95 4.13 9.19 -11.54
CA PHE A 95 2.76 9.16 -12.04
C PHE A 95 2.19 7.75 -12.01
N ILE A 96 2.92 6.74 -12.49
CA ILE A 96 2.48 5.33 -12.46
C ILE A 96 2.26 4.86 -11.01
N ILE A 97 3.18 5.18 -10.09
CA ILE A 97 3.02 4.87 -8.66
C ILE A 97 1.72 5.49 -8.11
N ALA A 98 1.48 6.78 -8.40
CA ALA A 98 0.27 7.47 -7.93
C ALA A 98 -1.00 6.85 -8.52
N VAL A 99 -0.99 6.49 -9.82
CA VAL A 99 -2.11 5.81 -10.47
C VAL A 99 -2.39 4.48 -9.79
N ILE A 100 -1.38 3.64 -9.55
CA ILE A 100 -1.56 2.35 -8.87
C ILE A 100 -2.24 2.56 -7.51
N ILE A 101 -1.68 3.44 -6.68
CA ILE A 101 -2.17 3.69 -5.31
C ILE A 101 -3.61 4.22 -5.31
N TYR A 102 -3.92 5.23 -6.11
CA TYR A 102 -5.24 5.86 -6.11
C TYR A 102 -6.29 5.02 -6.85
N LEU A 103 -5.88 4.21 -7.83
CA LEU A 103 -6.79 3.28 -8.51
C LEU A 103 -7.19 2.13 -7.58
N THR A 104 -6.28 1.64 -6.74
CA THR A 104 -6.58 0.59 -5.75
C THR A 104 -7.26 1.13 -4.49
N LEU A 105 -7.16 2.44 -4.22
CA LEU A 105 -7.75 3.10 -3.05
C LEU A 105 -9.23 2.75 -2.79
N PRO A 106 -10.18 2.91 -3.74
CA PRO A 106 -11.59 2.65 -3.46
C PRO A 106 -11.88 1.19 -3.07
N PHE A 107 -11.16 0.25 -3.69
CA PHE A 107 -11.29 -1.18 -3.39
C PHE A 107 -10.75 -1.52 -2.00
N GLU A 108 -9.56 -1.02 -1.67
CA GLU A 108 -8.99 -1.23 -0.34
C GLU A 108 -9.80 -0.49 0.74
N ALA A 109 -10.32 0.71 0.44
CA ALA A 109 -11.20 1.45 1.35
C ALA A 109 -12.49 0.66 1.65
N TYR A 110 -13.06 -0.01 0.66
CA TYR A 110 -14.18 -0.93 0.89
C TYR A 110 -13.77 -2.10 1.81
N LEU A 111 -12.63 -2.75 1.55
CA LEU A 111 -12.13 -3.85 2.39
C LEU A 111 -11.82 -3.39 3.82
N LEU A 112 -11.33 -2.17 4.01
CA LEU A 112 -11.10 -1.57 5.32
C LEU A 112 -12.39 -1.43 6.14
N THR A 113 -13.56 -1.34 5.51
CA THR A 113 -14.83 -1.35 6.26
C THR A 113 -15.09 -2.72 6.91
N ILE A 114 -14.63 -3.81 6.29
CA ILE A 114 -14.69 -5.16 6.84
C ILE A 114 -13.63 -5.31 7.93
N ASP A 115 -12.41 -4.82 7.70
CA ASP A 115 -11.34 -4.82 8.69
C ASP A 115 -11.76 -4.05 9.96
N TYR A 116 -12.43 -2.90 9.82
CA TYR A 116 -12.98 -2.16 10.95
C TYR A 116 -14.01 -2.97 11.74
N LYS A 117 -14.89 -3.73 11.07
CA LYS A 117 -15.83 -4.63 11.75
C LYS A 117 -15.10 -5.71 12.55
N ILE A 118 -14.06 -6.32 11.98
CA ILE A 118 -13.22 -7.32 12.66
C ILE A 118 -12.59 -6.71 13.93
N ILE A 119 -11.95 -5.55 13.79
CA ILE A 119 -11.31 -4.84 14.91
C ILE A 119 -12.35 -4.49 15.97
N SER A 120 -13.52 -3.98 15.57
CA SER A 120 -14.57 -3.58 16.50
C SER A 120 -15.14 -4.75 17.30
N ALA A 121 -15.36 -5.90 16.65
CA ALA A 121 -15.87 -7.11 17.29
C ALA A 121 -14.86 -7.73 18.28
N PHE A 122 -13.57 -7.47 18.09
CA PHE A 122 -12.52 -7.95 19.00
C PHE A 122 -12.22 -6.96 20.12
N SER A 123 -12.17 -5.65 19.83
CA SER A 123 -11.66 -4.63 20.76
C SER A 123 -12.73 -3.87 21.52
N PHE A 124 -13.98 -3.82 21.04
CA PHE A 124 -15.05 -3.04 21.67
C PHE A 124 -16.21 -3.90 22.20
N SER A 125 -16.13 -5.22 22.07
CA SER A 125 -17.15 -6.15 22.59
C SER A 125 -16.68 -6.78 23.90
N ASP A 126 -17.59 -6.87 24.88
CA ASP A 126 -17.31 -7.49 26.19
C ASP A 126 -17.07 -9.01 26.08
N VAL A 127 -17.62 -9.63 25.04
CA VAL A 127 -17.46 -11.05 24.72
C VAL A 127 -16.97 -11.19 23.29
N ILE A 128 -15.86 -11.91 23.10
CA ILE A 128 -15.29 -12.18 21.78
C ILE A 128 -16.12 -13.25 21.08
N ASP A 129 -16.91 -12.85 20.08
CA ASP A 129 -17.57 -13.76 19.16
C ASP A 129 -16.59 -14.17 18.06
N ALA A 130 -15.82 -15.22 18.34
CA ALA A 130 -14.77 -15.70 17.45
C ALA A 130 -15.33 -16.29 16.15
N GLU A 131 -16.53 -16.87 16.16
CA GLU A 131 -17.19 -17.37 14.95
C GLU A 131 -17.57 -16.24 14.01
N TYR A 132 -18.16 -15.17 14.56
CA TYR A 132 -18.49 -13.98 13.78
C TYR A 132 -17.23 -13.35 13.17
N ILE A 133 -16.14 -13.23 13.92
CA ILE A 133 -14.87 -12.70 13.39
C ILE A 133 -14.32 -13.57 12.26
N VAL A 134 -14.33 -14.91 12.40
CA VAL A 134 -13.91 -15.81 11.31
C VAL A 134 -14.81 -15.66 10.08
N SER A 135 -16.12 -15.48 10.28
CA SER A 135 -17.05 -15.24 9.17
C SER A 135 -16.73 -13.94 8.41
N LEU A 136 -16.33 -12.88 9.13
CA LEU A 136 -15.91 -11.62 8.54
C LEU A 136 -14.58 -11.76 7.77
N ILE A 137 -13.61 -12.50 8.32
CA ILE A 137 -12.35 -12.80 7.64
C ILE A 137 -12.66 -13.56 6.33
N LYS A 138 -13.47 -14.62 6.40
CA LYS A 138 -13.89 -15.37 5.21
C LYS A 138 -14.58 -14.46 4.19
N TYR A 139 -15.53 -13.63 4.64
CA TYR A 139 -16.24 -12.68 3.79
C TYR A 139 -15.28 -11.69 3.10
N ARG A 140 -14.27 -11.20 3.81
CA ARG A 140 -13.23 -10.32 3.26
C ARG A 140 -12.45 -10.98 2.12
N PHE A 141 -12.08 -12.25 2.25
CA PHE A 141 -11.34 -12.97 1.19
C PHE A 141 -12.23 -13.41 0.04
N ALA A 142 -13.50 -13.73 0.30
CA ALA A 142 -14.45 -14.05 -0.76
C ALA A 142 -14.82 -12.79 -1.58
N THR A 143 -14.88 -11.63 -0.91
CA THR A 143 -15.22 -10.37 -1.56
C THR A 143 -14.00 -9.81 -2.29
N LEU A 144 -14.11 -9.64 -3.61
CA LEU A 144 -12.98 -9.26 -4.48
C LEU A 144 -11.82 -10.27 -4.39
N SER A 145 -12.11 -11.56 -4.49
CA SER A 145 -11.15 -12.66 -4.22
C SER A 145 -9.78 -12.55 -4.88
N SER A 146 -9.69 -12.03 -6.11
CA SER A 146 -8.40 -11.83 -6.79
C SER A 146 -7.68 -10.54 -6.39
N PHE A 147 -8.39 -9.56 -5.82
CA PHE A 147 -7.88 -8.23 -5.54
C PHE A 147 -6.70 -8.23 -4.55
N PRO A 148 -6.70 -9.01 -3.45
CA PRO A 148 -5.56 -9.07 -2.54
C PRO A 148 -4.24 -9.50 -3.18
N ILE A 149 -4.28 -10.40 -4.16
CA ILE A 149 -3.09 -10.84 -4.89
C ILE A 149 -2.66 -9.75 -5.88
N ILE A 150 -3.62 -9.16 -6.60
CA ILE A 150 -3.35 -8.09 -7.57
C ILE A 150 -2.70 -6.89 -6.87
N ILE A 151 -3.24 -6.44 -5.73
CA ILE A 151 -2.69 -5.30 -5.00
C ILE A 151 -1.29 -5.63 -4.46
N PHE A 152 -1.07 -6.83 -3.90
CA PHE A 152 0.25 -7.24 -3.44
C PHE A 152 1.30 -7.18 -4.56
N LEU A 153 1.02 -7.80 -5.70
CA LEU A 153 1.94 -7.78 -6.86
C LEU A 153 2.14 -6.37 -7.43
N SER A 154 1.06 -5.58 -7.51
CA SER A 154 1.12 -4.19 -7.97
C SER A 154 2.02 -3.35 -7.07
N TYR A 155 1.95 -3.53 -5.76
CA TYR A 155 2.76 -2.79 -4.81
C TYR A 155 4.22 -3.27 -4.76
N CYS A 156 4.48 -4.56 -4.97
CA CYS A 156 5.84 -5.05 -5.21
C CYS A 156 6.50 -4.35 -6.42
N SER A 157 5.73 -4.09 -7.48
CA SER A 157 6.24 -3.37 -8.67
C SER A 157 6.67 -1.93 -8.37
N LEU A 158 6.13 -1.29 -7.32
CA LEU A 158 6.53 0.07 -6.93
C LEU A 158 8.00 0.14 -6.54
N ILE A 159 8.55 -0.95 -5.97
CA ILE A 159 9.98 -1.05 -5.64
C ILE A 159 10.81 -0.86 -6.91
N TYR A 160 10.42 -1.52 -8.01
CA TYR A 160 11.08 -1.36 -9.31
C TYR A 160 10.98 0.10 -9.81
N PHE A 161 9.78 0.71 -9.77
CA PHE A 161 9.60 2.09 -10.21
C PHE A 161 10.39 3.11 -9.39
N ILE A 162 10.51 2.90 -8.07
CA ILE A 162 11.27 3.78 -7.16
C ILE A 162 12.78 3.65 -7.40
N LEU A 163 13.29 2.43 -7.60
CA LEU A 163 14.72 2.18 -7.77
C LEU A 163 15.24 2.61 -9.15
N PHE A 164 14.56 2.20 -10.21
CA PHE A 164 15.04 2.43 -11.58
C PHE A 164 14.54 3.74 -12.18
N LYS A 165 13.45 4.31 -11.63
CA LYS A 165 12.83 5.56 -12.11
C LYS A 165 12.66 5.60 -13.64
N PRO A 166 12.04 4.56 -14.23
CA PRO A 166 11.84 4.52 -15.67
C PRO A 166 10.97 5.70 -16.12
N PHE A 167 11.03 6.06 -17.40
CA PHE A 167 10.19 7.13 -17.98
C PHE A 167 10.42 8.53 -17.39
N THR A 168 11.58 8.78 -16.79
CA THR A 168 12.02 10.15 -16.50
C THR A 168 12.38 10.83 -17.82
N LYS A 169 11.69 11.93 -18.17
CA LYS A 169 12.05 12.68 -19.37
C LYS A 169 13.45 13.27 -19.20
N LYS A 170 14.40 12.82 -20.02
CA LYS A 170 15.68 13.53 -20.17
C LYS A 170 15.39 14.75 -21.03
N ILE A 171 15.58 15.95 -20.48
CA ILE A 171 15.59 17.18 -21.28
C ILE A 171 16.75 17.02 -22.27
N GLN A 172 16.44 16.66 -23.52
CA GLN A 172 17.38 16.85 -24.61
C GLN A 172 17.57 18.35 -24.72
N ARG A 173 18.75 18.84 -24.32
CA ARG A 173 19.19 20.16 -24.77
C ARG A 173 19.30 20.04 -26.28
N GLU A 174 18.34 20.59 -27.01
CA GLU A 174 18.50 20.85 -28.42
C GLU A 174 19.70 21.76 -28.56
N THR A 175 20.85 21.21 -28.92
CA THR A 175 21.93 22.00 -29.51
C THR A 175 21.42 22.42 -30.87
N SER A 176 20.69 23.54 -30.93
CA SER A 176 20.53 24.23 -32.21
C SER A 176 21.94 24.63 -32.64
N PRO A 177 22.42 24.22 -33.82
CA PRO A 177 23.60 24.85 -34.37
C PRO A 177 23.27 26.33 -34.51
N ASP A 178 24.04 27.19 -33.84
CA ASP A 178 24.16 28.57 -34.27
C ASP A 178 24.68 28.54 -35.72
N ASP A 179 24.20 29.43 -36.58
CA ASP A 179 24.63 29.61 -37.97
C ASP A 179 26.16 29.81 -38.11
N SER A 180 26.88 29.95 -36.99
CA SER A 180 28.35 30.00 -36.90
C SER A 180 29.06 28.66 -36.59
N GLY A 181 28.34 27.56 -36.40
CA GLY A 181 28.92 26.23 -36.10
C GLY A 181 29.55 26.11 -34.70
N ARG A 182 29.31 27.05 -33.77
CA ARG A 182 29.83 26.98 -32.39
C ARG A 182 28.78 26.44 -31.42
N VAL A 183 29.15 25.39 -30.70
CA VAL A 183 28.36 24.84 -29.59
C VAL A 183 28.57 25.72 -28.36
N ILE A 184 27.60 26.56 -28.01
CA ILE A 184 27.60 27.31 -26.76
C ILE A 184 26.79 26.53 -25.73
N THR A 185 27.47 25.99 -24.71
CA THR A 185 26.81 25.44 -23.53
C THR A 185 26.49 26.55 -22.56
N ASP A 186 25.25 27.04 -22.56
CA ASP A 186 24.78 27.91 -21.49
C ASP A 186 24.62 27.11 -20.20
N GLN A 187 25.43 27.46 -19.20
CA GLN A 187 25.30 27.03 -17.82
C GLN A 187 24.50 28.09 -17.05
N LYS A 188 23.29 27.73 -16.61
CA LYS A 188 22.63 28.33 -15.45
C LYS A 188 21.82 27.25 -14.73
#